data_AF-A0A4S2AMT7-F1
#
_entry.id   AF-A0A4S2AMT7-F1
#
_cell.length_a   1.000
_cell.length_b   1.000
_cell.length_c   1.000
_cell.angle_alpha   90.00
_cell.angle_beta   90.00
_cell.angle_gamma   90.00
#
_symmetry.space_group_name_H-M   'P 1'
#
loop_
_entity.id
_entity.type
_entity.pdbx_description
1 polymer ?
#
loop_
_entity_poly.entity_id
_entity_poly.type
_entity_poly.pdbx_seq_one_letter_code
_entity_poly.pdbx_strand_id
1 'polypeptide(L)'
;MKQTYVKYLMVVALTGGFLFTSCRTARENTVQYEVTKVEGGMITIDSVWDTTPDVKATEILKPYKEKVDAMMYEIIGTSAMKMDKGGPESLLSNLVAGVLQQAAVQVLGKPADMGLVNMGGLRNILPEGDITVGDIFEILPFENSLCVLTMKGTDLRHLFEAIASLHGEGVSGVRLEITKDGKLLNAFIAGKPLKDDQLYTVATIDYLADGNGQMDAFLQAEKRVCPENATLRGLFLDYVRKQTAEGKVITSKLDGRITIK
;
A
#
# COMPACT_ATOMS: atom_id res chain seq x y z
N MET A 1 -76.12 39.72 9.75
CA MET A 1 -75.13 38.71 9.28
C MET A 1 -73.92 39.29 8.53
N LYS A 2 -73.97 40.44 7.84
CA LYS A 2 -72.82 40.94 7.04
C LYS A 2 -71.67 41.61 7.80
N GLN A 3 -71.89 42.19 8.99
CA GLN A 3 -70.83 42.90 9.74
C GLN A 3 -69.85 41.96 10.48
N THR A 4 -70.27 40.74 10.81
CA THR A 4 -69.44 39.78 11.54
C THR A 4 -68.36 39.19 10.63
N TYR A 5 -68.66 38.93 9.35
CA TYR A 5 -67.71 38.38 8.38
C TYR A 5 -66.56 39.33 8.06
N VAL A 6 -66.78 40.64 8.03
CA VAL A 6 -65.71 41.63 7.76
C VAL A 6 -64.70 41.68 8.90
N LYS A 7 -65.14 41.54 10.15
CA LYS A 7 -64.23 41.44 11.31
C LYS A 7 -63.41 40.15 11.27
N TYR A 8 -64.01 39.01 10.91
CA TYR A 8 -63.26 37.76 10.76
C TYR A 8 -62.29 37.80 9.58
N LEU A 9 -62.65 38.45 8.46
CA LEU A 9 -61.75 38.60 7.31
C LEU A 9 -60.55 39.51 7.62
N MET A 10 -60.76 40.60 8.36
CA MET A 10 -59.66 41.45 8.85
C MET A 10 -58.78 40.73 9.85
N VAL A 11 -59.35 39.96 10.79
CA VAL A 11 -58.57 39.17 11.75
C VAL A 11 -57.76 38.10 11.02
N VAL A 12 -58.36 37.36 10.07
CA VAL A 12 -57.67 36.35 9.26
C VAL A 12 -56.56 36.97 8.41
N ALA A 13 -56.78 38.15 7.81
CA ALA A 13 -55.77 38.87 7.06
C ALA A 13 -54.62 39.39 7.94
N LEU A 14 -54.93 39.86 9.16
CA LEU A 14 -53.92 40.28 10.15
C LEU A 14 -53.13 39.08 10.70
N THR A 15 -53.78 37.97 11.05
CA THR A 15 -53.07 36.74 11.48
C THR A 15 -52.29 36.10 10.34
N GLY A 16 -52.80 36.14 9.10
CA GLY A 16 -52.06 35.67 7.93
C GLY A 16 -50.81 36.52 7.68
N GLY A 17 -50.94 37.85 7.76
CA GLY A 17 -49.81 38.78 7.63
C GLY A 17 -48.73 38.59 8.70
N PHE A 18 -49.11 38.27 9.94
CA PHE A 18 -48.16 37.95 11.02
C PHE A 18 -47.50 36.57 10.88
N LEU A 19 -48.14 35.59 10.25
CA LEU A 19 -47.57 34.26 10.03
C LEU A 19 -46.57 34.25 8.86
N PHE A 20 -46.72 35.11 7.85
CA PHE A 20 -45.76 35.23 6.74
C PHE A 20 -44.51 36.07 7.07
N THR A 21 -44.48 36.80 8.19
CA THR A 21 -43.29 37.55 8.64
C THR A 21 -42.42 36.76 9.62
N SER A 22 -42.92 35.64 10.17
CA SER A 22 -42.19 34.76 11.09
C SER A 22 -41.24 33.75 10.43
N CYS A 23 -41.15 33.71 9.09
CA CYS A 23 -40.06 33.04 8.37
C CYS A 23 -38.89 33.99 8.08
N ARG A 24 -38.60 34.93 8.98
CA ARG A 24 -37.20 35.29 9.18
C ARG A 24 -36.67 34.28 10.19
N THR A 25 -36.07 33.22 9.66
CA THR A 25 -35.13 32.38 10.41
C THR A 25 -34.42 33.29 11.39
N ALA A 26 -34.55 33.00 12.68
CA ALA A 26 -33.62 33.49 13.67
C ALA A 26 -32.26 33.04 13.14
N ARG A 27 -31.63 33.91 12.35
CA ARG A 27 -30.27 33.81 11.92
C ARG A 27 -29.56 33.93 13.24
N GLU A 28 -29.32 32.79 13.86
CA GLU A 28 -28.29 32.67 14.87
C GLU A 28 -27.15 33.55 14.40
N ASN A 29 -26.59 34.33 15.31
CA ASN A 29 -25.32 35.02 15.08
C ASN A 29 -24.18 33.99 14.90
N THR A 30 -24.41 32.90 14.19
CA THR A 30 -23.39 32.14 13.48
C THR A 30 -22.88 33.08 12.41
N VAL A 31 -21.80 33.77 12.75
CA VAL A 31 -20.94 34.46 11.80
C VAL A 31 -20.73 33.50 10.64
N GLN A 32 -21.36 33.80 9.50
CA GLN A 32 -21.11 33.04 8.27
C GLN A 32 -19.75 33.49 7.77
N TYR A 33 -18.71 32.78 8.23
CA TYR A 33 -17.39 32.91 7.66
C TYR A 33 -17.46 32.41 6.23
N GLU A 34 -17.39 33.34 5.29
CA GLU A 34 -17.16 33.03 3.88
C GLU A 34 -15.65 33.12 3.64
N VAL A 35 -15.07 32.06 3.10
CA VAL A 35 -13.67 32.09 2.67
C VAL A 35 -13.58 33.05 1.49
N THR A 36 -13.10 34.27 1.74
CA THR A 36 -13.01 35.32 0.70
C THR A 36 -11.80 35.14 -0.21
N LYS A 37 -10.80 34.37 0.24
CA LYS A 37 -9.57 34.11 -0.51
C LYS A 37 -8.85 32.88 0.04
N VAL A 38 -8.35 32.03 -0.84
CA VAL A 38 -7.36 30.99 -0.51
C VAL A 38 -6.13 31.29 -1.36
N GLU A 39 -4.99 31.49 -0.72
CA GLU A 39 -3.70 31.62 -1.40
C GLU A 39 -2.82 30.43 -1.03
N GLY A 40 -2.18 29.85 -2.04
CA GLY A 40 -1.20 28.79 -1.87
C GLY A 40 -0.06 29.02 -2.86
N GLY A 41 1.15 28.64 -2.44
CA GLY A 41 2.33 28.64 -3.28
C GLY A 41 3.13 27.37 -3.04
N MET A 42 3.82 26.89 -4.06
CA MET A 42 4.80 25.83 -3.89
C MET A 42 6.10 26.43 -3.37
N ILE A 43 6.58 25.90 -2.25
CA ILE A 43 7.95 26.15 -1.80
C ILE A 43 8.79 25.00 -2.35
N THR A 44 9.68 25.31 -3.30
CA THR A 44 10.63 24.32 -3.80
C THR A 44 11.60 23.97 -2.68
N ILE A 45 11.67 22.68 -2.33
CA ILE A 45 12.68 22.14 -1.41
C ILE A 45 13.82 21.60 -2.27
N ASP A 46 14.86 22.41 -2.45
CA ASP A 46 16.07 22.10 -3.20
C ASP A 46 17.34 22.45 -2.38
N SER A 47 18.51 22.34 -3.02
CA SER A 47 19.80 22.55 -2.38
C SER A 47 20.04 23.98 -1.90
N VAL A 48 19.19 24.96 -2.25
CA VAL A 48 19.30 26.34 -1.74
C VAL A 48 19.18 26.35 -0.20
N TRP A 49 18.30 25.52 0.36
CA TRP A 49 18.08 25.42 1.80
C TRP A 49 19.24 24.75 2.56
N ASP A 50 20.05 23.95 1.87
CA ASP A 50 21.21 23.25 2.45
C ASP A 50 22.43 24.17 2.62
N THR A 51 22.44 25.33 1.96
CA THR A 51 23.60 26.25 1.98
C THR A 51 23.81 26.91 3.34
N THR A 52 22.74 27.16 4.09
CA THR A 52 22.79 27.78 5.42
C THR A 52 21.78 27.11 6.36
N PRO A 53 22.08 25.92 6.89
CA PRO A 53 21.20 25.23 7.83
C PRO A 53 21.00 26.06 9.12
N ASP A 54 19.79 26.02 9.68
CA ASP A 54 19.53 26.64 10.98
C ASP A 54 20.32 25.91 12.08
N VAL A 55 21.21 26.66 12.74
CA VAL A 55 22.11 26.12 13.77
C VAL A 55 21.33 25.53 14.94
N LYS A 56 20.26 26.19 15.40
CA LYS A 56 19.46 25.71 16.54
C LYS A 56 18.70 24.45 16.17
N ALA A 57 18.14 24.38 14.96
CA ALA A 57 17.47 23.18 14.48
C ALA A 57 18.46 22.01 14.37
N THR A 58 19.68 22.26 13.89
CA THR A 58 20.73 21.23 13.79
C THR A 58 21.16 20.74 15.17
N GLU A 59 21.33 21.64 16.15
CA GLU A 59 21.64 21.27 17.53
C GLU A 59 20.54 20.42 18.17
N ILE A 60 19.26 20.75 17.92
CA ILE A 60 18.11 19.97 18.40
C ILE A 60 18.10 18.58 17.77
N LEU A 61 18.37 18.47 16.46
CA LEU A 61 18.31 17.20 15.72
C LEU A 61 19.51 16.28 15.98
N LYS A 62 20.68 16.85 16.27
CA LYS A 62 21.95 16.11 16.41
C LYS A 62 21.86 14.84 17.28
N PRO A 63 21.35 14.85 18.53
CA PRO A 63 21.32 13.63 19.34
C PRO A 63 20.35 12.56 18.82
N TYR A 64 19.32 12.95 18.06
CA TYR A 64 18.42 12.00 17.40
C TYR A 64 19.08 11.42 16.15
N LYS A 65 19.71 12.26 15.34
CA LYS A 65 20.47 11.84 14.16
C LYS A 65 21.54 10.84 14.53
N GLU A 66 22.35 11.10 15.55
CA GLU A 66 23.41 10.17 15.98
C GLU A 66 22.86 8.79 16.39
N LYS A 67 21.72 8.75 17.08
CA LYS A 67 21.05 7.48 17.43
C LYS A 67 20.49 6.76 16.22
N VAL A 68 19.82 7.49 15.32
CA VAL A 68 19.24 6.92 14.10
C VAL A 68 20.35 6.40 13.18
N ASP A 69 21.38 7.20 12.93
CA ASP A 69 22.53 6.81 12.11
C ASP A 69 23.20 5.54 12.65
N ALA A 70 23.38 5.43 13.97
CA ALA A 70 23.96 4.24 14.59
C ALA A 70 23.13 2.96 14.36
N MET A 71 21.80 3.07 14.31
CA MET A 71 20.91 1.94 14.01
C MET A 71 20.84 1.65 12.51
N MET A 72 20.77 2.70 11.68
CA MET A 72 20.54 2.57 10.24
C MET A 72 21.79 2.13 9.49
N TYR A 73 23.00 2.47 9.96
CA TYR A 73 24.26 2.08 9.32
C TYR A 73 24.78 0.71 9.76
N GLU A 74 24.04 -0.03 10.58
CA GLU A 74 24.35 -1.44 10.85
C GLU A 74 24.33 -2.24 9.53
N ILE A 75 25.47 -2.81 9.14
CA ILE A 75 25.58 -3.74 8.01
C ILE A 75 25.04 -5.10 8.46
N ILE A 76 24.04 -5.61 7.75
CA ILE A 76 23.32 -6.85 8.08
C ILE A 76 23.54 -7.98 7.06
N GLY A 77 24.23 -7.70 5.96
CA GLY A 77 24.53 -8.65 4.91
C GLY A 77 25.15 -8.00 3.70
N THR A 78 25.29 -8.76 2.62
CA THR A 78 25.79 -8.28 1.33
C THR A 78 24.89 -8.72 0.20
N SER A 79 24.78 -7.88 -0.84
CA SER A 79 24.07 -8.15 -2.08
C SER A 79 25.06 -8.40 -3.21
N ALA A 80 24.81 -9.44 -4.00
CA ALA A 80 25.66 -9.82 -5.13
C ALA A 80 25.48 -8.90 -6.34
N MET A 81 24.42 -8.10 -6.36
CA MET A 81 24.07 -7.23 -7.48
C MET A 81 23.09 -6.13 -7.04
N LYS A 82 23.07 -5.03 -7.78
CA LYS A 82 22.00 -4.04 -7.65
C LYS A 82 20.66 -4.67 -8.06
N MET A 83 19.62 -4.48 -7.24
CA MET A 83 18.26 -4.91 -7.55
C MET A 83 17.31 -3.72 -7.54
N ASP A 84 16.71 -3.46 -8.70
CA ASP A 84 15.71 -2.41 -8.87
C ASP A 84 14.29 -3.00 -8.92
N LYS A 85 13.29 -2.14 -8.82
CA LYS A 85 11.88 -2.45 -9.04
C LYS A 85 11.46 -2.04 -10.46
N GLY A 86 10.60 -2.80 -11.09
CA GLY A 86 10.15 -2.52 -12.46
C GLY A 86 9.14 -3.54 -12.96
N GLY A 87 8.29 -3.10 -13.89
CA GLY A 87 7.32 -3.95 -14.57
C GLY A 87 7.88 -4.56 -15.87
N PRO A 88 7.38 -5.72 -16.30
CA PRO A 88 6.38 -6.53 -15.62
C PRO A 88 6.96 -7.42 -14.51
N GLU A 89 8.29 -7.52 -14.42
CA GLU A 89 9.03 -8.34 -13.45
C GLU A 89 10.34 -7.63 -13.12
N SER A 90 10.81 -7.75 -11.87
CA SER A 90 12.10 -7.17 -11.46
C SER A 90 12.79 -7.99 -10.38
N LEU A 91 14.10 -7.81 -10.24
CA LEU A 91 14.91 -8.54 -9.26
C LEU A 91 14.42 -8.29 -7.83
N LEU A 92 14.16 -7.03 -7.48
CA LEU A 92 13.76 -6.67 -6.13
C LEU A 92 12.35 -7.15 -5.81
N SER A 93 11.40 -6.95 -6.73
CA SER A 93 10.01 -7.38 -6.52
C SER A 93 9.91 -8.92 -6.42
N ASN A 94 10.69 -9.64 -7.23
CA ASN A 94 10.79 -11.10 -7.15
C ASN A 94 11.31 -11.60 -5.80
N LEU A 95 12.32 -10.92 -5.27
CA LEU A 95 12.93 -11.26 -3.99
C LEU A 95 11.96 -11.04 -2.84
N VAL A 96 11.37 -9.84 -2.76
CA VAL A 96 10.43 -9.45 -1.68
C VAL A 96 9.18 -10.34 -1.71
N ALA A 97 8.61 -10.60 -2.87
CA ALA A 97 7.49 -11.54 -3.01
C ALA A 97 7.89 -12.97 -2.59
N GLY A 98 9.13 -13.39 -2.87
CA GLY A 98 9.66 -14.67 -2.39
C GLY A 98 9.76 -14.74 -0.86
N VAL A 99 10.22 -13.66 -0.22
CA VAL A 99 10.28 -13.56 1.25
C VAL A 99 8.89 -13.69 1.86
N LEU A 100 7.89 -12.99 1.34
CA LEU A 100 6.49 -13.11 1.78
C LEU A 100 5.96 -14.55 1.64
N GLN A 101 6.19 -15.17 0.48
CA GLN A 101 5.77 -16.55 0.22
C GLN A 101 6.33 -17.53 1.27
N GLN A 102 7.62 -17.39 1.59
CA GLN A 102 8.29 -18.22 2.60
C GLN A 102 7.83 -17.88 4.02
N ALA A 103 7.57 -16.61 4.33
CA ALA A 103 7.11 -16.17 5.64
C ALA A 103 5.76 -16.80 6.04
N ALA A 104 4.94 -17.21 5.07
CA ALA A 104 3.69 -17.93 5.33
C ALA A 104 3.88 -19.26 6.09
N VAL A 105 5.09 -19.82 6.16
CA VAL A 105 5.41 -20.98 7.01
C VAL A 105 4.99 -20.75 8.47
N GLN A 106 5.06 -19.51 8.97
CA GLN A 106 4.65 -19.16 10.33
C GLN A 106 3.15 -19.37 10.59
N VAL A 107 2.33 -19.37 9.54
CA VAL A 107 0.87 -19.53 9.60
C VAL A 107 0.43 -20.92 9.15
N LEU A 108 1.03 -21.42 8.07
CA LEU A 108 0.58 -22.64 7.38
C LEU A 108 1.43 -23.87 7.70
N GLY A 109 2.59 -23.71 8.34
CA GLY A 109 3.60 -24.77 8.48
C GLY A 109 4.36 -25.10 7.19
N LYS A 110 4.07 -24.40 6.10
CA LYS A 110 4.71 -24.52 4.78
C LYS A 110 4.63 -23.18 4.02
N PRO A 111 5.43 -22.94 2.98
CA PRO A 111 5.29 -21.76 2.15
C PRO A 111 3.90 -21.68 1.50
N ALA A 112 3.43 -20.47 1.24
CA ALA A 112 2.20 -20.26 0.47
C ALA A 112 2.41 -20.65 -1.00
N ASP A 113 1.31 -20.90 -1.73
CA ASP A 113 1.38 -21.20 -3.17
C ASP A 113 1.92 -20.00 -3.97
N MET A 114 1.63 -18.78 -3.50
CA MET A 114 2.07 -17.52 -4.09
C MET A 114 2.50 -16.51 -3.03
N GLY A 115 3.49 -15.68 -3.35
CA GLY A 115 3.71 -14.39 -2.67
C GLY A 115 3.37 -13.21 -3.57
N LEU A 116 2.88 -12.12 -2.99
CA LEU A 116 2.53 -10.88 -3.69
C LEU A 116 2.99 -9.64 -2.91
N VAL A 117 3.61 -8.69 -3.62
CA VAL A 117 3.85 -7.32 -3.14
C VAL A 117 3.60 -6.34 -4.27
N ASN A 118 3.06 -5.16 -3.96
CA ASN A 118 2.84 -4.12 -4.96
C ASN A 118 4.11 -3.31 -5.23
N MET A 119 4.35 -2.99 -6.50
CA MET A 119 5.51 -2.27 -7.03
C MET A 119 5.58 -0.85 -6.47
N GLY A 120 4.44 -0.24 -6.19
CA GLY A 120 4.34 1.08 -5.55
C GLY A 120 4.80 1.09 -4.08
N GLY A 121 4.74 -0.07 -3.42
CA GLY A 121 5.17 -0.28 -2.03
C GLY A 121 6.70 -0.38 -1.88
N LEU A 122 7.41 -0.71 -2.96
CA LEU A 122 8.87 -0.70 -3.02
C LEU A 122 9.34 0.73 -3.35
N ARG A 123 10.13 1.35 -2.48
CA ARG A 123 10.40 2.80 -2.55
C ARG A 123 11.83 3.17 -2.91
N ASN A 124 12.76 2.23 -2.79
CA ASN A 124 14.14 2.37 -3.23
C ASN A 124 14.66 1.07 -3.86
N ILE A 125 15.90 1.09 -4.35
CA ILE A 125 16.65 -0.07 -4.83
C ILE A 125 17.36 -0.78 -3.68
N LEU A 126 17.72 -2.05 -3.88
CA LEU A 126 18.76 -2.69 -3.07
C LEU A 126 20.11 -2.51 -3.78
N PRO A 127 21.12 -1.87 -3.14
CA PRO A 127 22.44 -1.69 -3.75
C PRO A 127 23.19 -3.02 -3.88
N GLU A 128 24.23 -3.03 -4.71
CA GLU A 128 25.26 -4.07 -4.70
C GLU A 128 26.25 -3.81 -3.55
N GLY A 129 26.80 -4.86 -2.94
CA GLY A 129 27.73 -4.74 -1.82
C GLY A 129 27.02 -4.77 -0.48
N ASP A 130 27.51 -4.00 0.50
CA ASP A 130 26.97 -4.01 1.86
C ASP A 130 25.50 -3.58 1.89
N ILE A 131 24.69 -4.34 2.65
CA ILE A 131 23.29 -4.03 2.92
C ILE A 131 23.21 -3.56 4.36
N THR A 132 22.68 -2.35 4.55
CA THR A 132 22.43 -1.76 5.86
C THR A 132 20.97 -1.94 6.30
N VAL A 133 20.70 -1.74 7.58
CA VAL A 133 19.32 -1.59 8.08
C VAL A 133 18.60 -0.45 7.37
N GLY A 134 19.29 0.68 7.15
CA GLY A 134 18.78 1.85 6.45
C GLY A 134 18.28 1.53 5.04
N ASP A 135 19.03 0.74 4.26
CA ASP A 135 18.61 0.33 2.93
C ASP A 135 17.24 -0.39 2.96
N ILE A 136 17.03 -1.25 3.96
CA ILE A 136 15.75 -1.98 4.08
C ILE A 136 14.61 -1.04 4.50
N PHE A 137 14.88 -0.06 5.37
CA PHE A 137 13.91 0.99 5.72
C PHE A 137 13.55 1.86 4.52
N GLU A 138 14.51 2.19 3.66
CA GLU A 138 14.27 2.98 2.45
C GLU A 138 13.51 2.19 1.38
N ILE A 139 13.77 0.89 1.24
CA ILE A 139 13.03 0.03 0.29
C ILE A 139 11.60 -0.22 0.78
N LEU A 140 11.43 -0.52 2.06
CA LEU A 140 10.16 -0.94 2.69
C LEU A 140 9.75 0.01 3.83
N PRO A 141 9.44 1.29 3.55
CA PRO A 141 9.23 2.29 4.59
C PRO A 141 7.87 2.18 5.29
N PHE A 142 6.93 1.41 4.73
CA PHE A 142 5.60 1.23 5.31
C PHE A 142 5.59 0.11 6.35
N GLU A 143 4.84 0.31 7.43
CA GLU A 143 4.61 -0.69 8.50
C GLU A 143 3.60 -1.77 8.08
N ASN A 144 3.65 -2.21 6.82
CA ASN A 144 2.76 -3.22 6.30
C ASN A 144 3.09 -4.59 6.91
N SER A 145 2.06 -5.34 7.32
CA SER A 145 2.20 -6.66 7.95
C SER A 145 1.83 -7.80 7.01
N LEU A 146 2.47 -8.96 7.20
CA LEU A 146 2.14 -10.19 6.49
C LEU A 146 0.66 -10.55 6.71
N CYS A 147 -0.03 -10.87 5.63
CA CYS A 147 -1.32 -11.53 5.63
C CYS A 147 -1.27 -12.75 4.72
N VAL A 148 -1.76 -13.87 5.21
CA VAL A 148 -1.89 -15.13 4.47
C VAL A 148 -3.38 -15.39 4.23
N LEU A 149 -3.76 -15.46 2.96
CA LEU A 149 -5.13 -15.66 2.52
C LEU A 149 -5.30 -17.01 1.84
N THR A 150 -6.47 -17.62 1.99
CA THR A 150 -6.92 -18.78 1.21
C THR A 150 -8.03 -18.33 0.29
N MET A 151 -7.87 -18.56 -1.01
CA MET A 151 -8.77 -18.06 -2.06
C MET A 151 -9.12 -19.17 -3.04
N LYS A 152 -10.33 -19.11 -3.58
CA LYS A 152 -10.75 -19.98 -4.68
C LYS A 152 -10.06 -19.55 -5.98
N GLY A 153 -9.80 -20.51 -6.86
CA GLY A 153 -9.14 -20.26 -8.15
C GLY A 153 -9.85 -19.22 -9.01
N THR A 154 -11.18 -19.13 -8.94
CA THR A 154 -11.96 -18.06 -9.60
C THR A 154 -11.57 -16.67 -9.11
N ASP A 155 -11.41 -16.47 -7.81
CA ASP A 155 -11.05 -15.16 -7.24
C ASP A 155 -9.58 -14.86 -7.47
N LEU A 156 -8.73 -15.89 -7.44
CA LEU A 156 -7.33 -15.77 -7.79
C LEU A 156 -7.13 -15.40 -9.26
N ARG A 157 -8.01 -15.86 -10.16
CA ARG A 157 -8.03 -15.40 -11.56
C ARG A 157 -8.29 -13.91 -11.66
N HIS A 158 -9.30 -13.39 -10.94
CA HIS A 158 -9.57 -11.95 -10.91
C HIS A 158 -8.37 -11.17 -10.33
N LEU A 159 -7.68 -11.71 -9.32
CA LEU A 159 -6.45 -11.11 -8.81
C LEU A 159 -5.36 -11.04 -9.90
N PHE A 160 -5.18 -12.11 -10.68
CA PHE A 160 -4.21 -12.12 -11.78
C PHE A 160 -4.58 -11.18 -12.93
N GLU A 161 -5.87 -10.99 -13.20
CA GLU A 161 -6.36 -9.99 -14.15
C GLU A 161 -6.03 -8.57 -13.69
N ALA A 162 -6.15 -8.28 -12.40
CA ALA A 162 -5.72 -6.99 -11.83
C ALA A 162 -4.20 -6.79 -11.91
N ILE A 163 -3.41 -7.83 -11.61
CA ILE A 163 -1.94 -7.77 -11.78
C ILE A 163 -1.57 -7.52 -13.25
N ALA A 164 -2.28 -8.13 -14.19
CA ALA A 164 -2.08 -7.91 -15.62
C ALA A 164 -2.42 -6.48 -16.03
N SER A 165 -3.54 -5.91 -15.56
CA SER A 165 -3.96 -4.54 -15.91
C SER A 165 -2.99 -3.47 -15.39
N LEU A 166 -2.30 -3.78 -14.28
CA LEU A 166 -1.22 -2.98 -13.71
C LEU A 166 0.12 -3.16 -14.44
N HIS A 167 0.16 -3.96 -15.50
CA HIS A 167 1.36 -4.28 -16.28
C HIS A 167 2.44 -5.00 -15.44
N GLY A 168 2.01 -5.77 -14.44
CA GLY A 168 2.85 -6.60 -13.58
C GLY A 168 3.06 -6.04 -12.18
N GLU A 169 3.19 -6.96 -11.22
CA GLU A 169 3.44 -6.71 -9.80
C GLU A 169 4.53 -7.66 -9.30
N GLY A 170 4.99 -7.48 -8.05
CA GLY A 170 5.94 -8.39 -7.44
C GLY A 170 5.28 -9.72 -7.06
N VAL A 171 5.58 -10.79 -7.80
CA VAL A 171 4.98 -12.11 -7.57
C VAL A 171 6.03 -13.20 -7.34
N SER A 172 5.67 -14.27 -6.64
CA SER A 172 6.47 -15.51 -6.49
C SER A 172 5.56 -16.74 -6.52
N GLY A 173 6.11 -17.91 -6.89
CA GLY A 173 5.34 -19.16 -6.99
C GLY A 173 4.41 -19.30 -8.20
N VAL A 174 4.27 -18.23 -9.00
CA VAL A 174 3.37 -18.15 -10.15
C VAL A 174 4.10 -17.75 -11.43
N ARG A 175 3.48 -18.09 -12.56
CA ARG A 175 3.85 -17.58 -13.88
C ARG A 175 2.60 -17.06 -14.59
N LEU A 176 2.65 -15.80 -15.02
CA LEU A 176 1.59 -15.11 -15.73
C LEU A 176 2.07 -14.78 -17.15
N GLU A 177 1.20 -15.00 -18.12
CA GLU A 177 1.38 -14.54 -19.48
C GLU A 177 0.31 -13.48 -19.74
N ILE A 178 0.75 -12.28 -20.11
CA ILE A 178 -0.11 -11.12 -20.27
C ILE A 178 0.08 -10.51 -21.66
N THR A 179 -0.91 -9.78 -22.13
CA THR A 179 -0.79 -8.95 -23.34
C THR A 179 -0.11 -7.62 -23.02
N LYS A 180 0.38 -6.94 -24.06
CA LYS A 180 0.93 -5.58 -23.92
C LYS A 180 -0.09 -4.56 -23.40
N ASP A 181 -1.38 -4.76 -23.66
CA ASP A 181 -2.48 -3.91 -23.16
C ASP A 181 -3.00 -4.34 -21.77
N GLY A 182 -2.31 -5.24 -21.07
CA GLY A 182 -2.60 -5.57 -19.67
C GLY A 182 -3.73 -6.59 -19.48
N LYS A 183 -3.94 -7.51 -20.42
CA LYS A 183 -4.89 -8.62 -20.26
C LYS A 183 -4.17 -9.90 -19.86
N LEU A 184 -4.75 -10.65 -18.94
CA LEU A 184 -4.28 -11.99 -18.59
C LEU A 184 -4.59 -12.97 -19.74
N LEU A 185 -3.59 -13.74 -20.16
CA LEU A 185 -3.74 -14.82 -21.13
C LEU A 185 -3.72 -16.18 -20.44
N ASN A 186 -2.67 -16.44 -19.67
CA ASN A 186 -2.48 -17.70 -18.95
C ASN A 186 -1.93 -17.44 -17.55
N ALA A 187 -2.33 -18.28 -16.59
CA ALA A 187 -1.82 -18.27 -15.23
C ALA A 187 -1.46 -19.69 -14.79
N PHE A 188 -0.28 -19.82 -14.18
CA PHE A 188 0.25 -21.07 -13.68
C PHE A 188 0.71 -20.90 -12.24
N ILE A 189 0.44 -21.91 -11.41
CA ILE A 189 0.87 -21.98 -10.01
C ILE A 189 1.69 -23.25 -9.86
N ALA A 190 2.93 -23.12 -9.40
CA ALA A 190 3.89 -24.23 -9.36
C ALA A 190 3.99 -25.01 -10.69
N GLY A 191 3.94 -24.29 -11.82
CA GLY A 191 4.02 -24.86 -13.18
C GLY A 191 2.75 -25.53 -13.70
N LYS A 192 1.67 -25.58 -12.92
CA LYS A 192 0.37 -26.15 -13.35
C LYS A 192 -0.62 -25.04 -13.69
N PRO A 193 -1.47 -25.21 -14.72
CA PRO A 193 -2.52 -24.23 -15.02
C PRO A 193 -3.43 -23.99 -13.81
N LEU A 194 -3.81 -22.72 -13.60
CA LEU A 194 -4.80 -22.33 -12.59
C LEU A 194 -6.12 -23.10 -12.79
N LYS A 195 -6.68 -23.62 -11.69
CA LYS A 195 -7.97 -24.32 -11.68
C LYS A 195 -8.97 -23.59 -10.80
N ASP A 196 -10.12 -23.28 -11.37
CA ASP A 196 -11.15 -22.44 -10.75
C ASP A 196 -11.78 -23.06 -9.49
N ASP A 197 -11.83 -24.39 -9.41
CA ASP A 197 -12.44 -25.15 -8.31
C ASP A 197 -11.47 -25.47 -7.16
N GLN A 198 -10.20 -25.07 -7.28
CA GLN A 198 -9.18 -25.33 -6.26
C GLN A 198 -9.00 -24.13 -5.32
N LEU A 199 -8.61 -24.42 -4.08
CA LEU A 199 -8.17 -23.43 -3.11
C LEU A 199 -6.65 -23.24 -3.20
N TYR A 200 -6.23 -21.99 -3.16
CA TYR A 200 -4.84 -21.59 -3.17
C TYR A 200 -4.54 -20.65 -2.01
N THR A 201 -3.29 -20.66 -1.57
CA THR A 201 -2.79 -19.79 -0.51
C THR A 201 -1.91 -18.68 -1.07
N VAL A 202 -2.19 -17.44 -0.67
CA VAL A 202 -1.44 -16.24 -1.08
C VAL A 202 -0.89 -15.56 0.16
N ALA A 203 0.42 -15.32 0.18
CA ALA A 203 1.09 -14.48 1.16
C ALA A 203 1.28 -13.08 0.59
N THR A 204 0.69 -12.09 1.23
CA THR A 204 0.73 -10.69 0.81
C THR A 204 0.88 -9.78 2.03
N ILE A 205 0.72 -8.48 1.83
CA ILE A 205 0.64 -7.50 2.91
C ILE A 205 -0.80 -7.08 3.23
N ASP A 206 -1.05 -6.68 4.47
CA ASP A 206 -2.32 -6.14 4.97
C ASP A 206 -2.93 -5.07 4.07
N TYR A 207 -2.13 -4.10 3.60
CA TYR A 207 -2.58 -3.06 2.67
C TYR A 207 -3.27 -3.65 1.43
N LEU A 208 -2.68 -4.68 0.80
CA LEU A 208 -3.29 -5.34 -0.36
C LEU A 208 -4.42 -6.28 0.05
N ALA A 209 -4.29 -6.97 1.19
CA ALA A 209 -5.32 -7.85 1.72
C ALA A 209 -6.64 -7.10 2.04
N ASP A 210 -6.56 -5.79 2.27
CA ASP A 210 -7.71 -4.88 2.43
C ASP A 210 -8.31 -4.39 1.09
N GLY A 211 -7.83 -4.91 -0.05
CA GLY A 211 -8.32 -4.58 -1.39
C GLY A 211 -7.60 -3.39 -2.05
N ASN A 212 -6.71 -2.70 -1.35
CA ASN A 212 -6.04 -1.54 -1.91
C ASN A 212 -5.12 -1.90 -3.09
N GLY A 213 -4.79 -0.91 -3.92
CA GLY A 213 -3.94 -1.12 -5.10
C GLY A 213 -4.60 -1.97 -6.19
N GLN A 214 -5.94 -1.90 -6.31
CA GLN A 214 -6.75 -2.70 -7.24
C GLN A 214 -6.78 -4.20 -6.93
N MET A 215 -6.45 -4.59 -5.69
CA MET A 215 -6.43 -5.99 -5.27
C MET A 215 -7.74 -6.42 -4.60
N ASP A 216 -8.88 -5.87 -5.05
CA ASP A 216 -10.22 -6.08 -4.47
C ASP A 216 -10.61 -7.57 -4.38
N ALA A 217 -10.03 -8.42 -5.24
CA ALA A 217 -10.23 -9.87 -5.20
C ALA A 217 -9.90 -10.47 -3.82
N PHE A 218 -8.95 -9.90 -3.06
CA PHE A 218 -8.64 -10.39 -1.71
C PHE A 218 -9.80 -10.29 -0.73
N LEU A 219 -10.76 -9.39 -0.97
CA LEU A 219 -11.97 -9.27 -0.14
C LEU A 219 -12.88 -10.50 -0.25
N GLN A 220 -12.67 -11.37 -1.24
CA GLN A 220 -13.40 -12.61 -1.44
C GLN A 220 -12.72 -13.83 -0.79
N ALA A 221 -11.59 -13.65 -0.09
CA ALA A 221 -10.87 -14.76 0.52
C ALA A 221 -11.72 -15.54 1.54
N GLU A 222 -11.70 -16.88 1.45
CA GLU A 222 -12.41 -17.76 2.39
C GLU A 222 -11.80 -17.73 3.79
N LYS A 223 -10.49 -17.47 3.86
CA LYS A 223 -9.74 -17.35 5.10
C LYS A 223 -8.66 -16.28 4.97
N ARG A 224 -8.46 -15.51 6.04
CA ARG A 224 -7.38 -14.54 6.19
C ARG A 224 -6.77 -14.68 7.58
N VAL A 225 -5.44 -14.74 7.65
CA VAL A 225 -4.69 -14.72 8.90
C VAL A 225 -3.50 -13.77 8.74
N CYS A 226 -3.43 -12.75 9.58
CA CYS A 226 -2.30 -11.82 9.61
C CYS A 226 -1.63 -11.98 10.98
N PRO A 227 -0.50 -12.72 11.07
CA PRO A 227 0.15 -12.97 12.36
C PRO A 227 0.69 -11.66 12.97
N GLU A 228 0.63 -11.57 14.29
CA GLU A 228 1.19 -10.44 15.02
C GLU A 228 2.72 -10.37 14.84
N ASN A 229 3.26 -9.15 14.87
CA ASN A 229 4.71 -8.88 14.82
C ASN A 229 5.42 -9.39 13.54
N ALA A 230 4.69 -9.64 12.45
CA ALA A 230 5.24 -10.08 11.17
C ALA A 230 5.22 -8.95 10.12
N THR A 231 5.87 -7.83 10.41
CA THR A 231 5.96 -6.73 9.43
C THR A 231 6.80 -7.14 8.23
N LEU A 232 6.44 -6.72 7.01
CA LEU A 232 7.22 -7.02 5.80
C LEU A 232 8.67 -6.56 5.95
N ARG A 233 8.88 -5.36 6.50
CA ARG A 233 10.22 -4.85 6.78
C ARG A 233 10.98 -5.75 7.76
N GLY A 234 10.35 -6.17 8.85
CA GLY A 234 10.95 -7.09 9.83
C GLY A 234 11.32 -8.44 9.21
N LEU A 235 10.39 -9.03 8.46
CA LEU A 235 10.61 -10.30 7.74
C LEU A 235 11.77 -10.20 6.75
N PHE A 236 11.92 -9.06 6.07
CA PHE A 236 13.02 -8.86 5.13
C PHE A 236 14.37 -8.65 5.83
N LEU A 237 14.41 -7.89 6.94
CA LEU A 237 15.60 -7.77 7.79
C LEU A 237 16.06 -9.15 8.28
N ASP A 238 15.13 -9.95 8.80
CA ASP A 238 15.40 -11.29 9.29
C ASP A 238 15.87 -12.22 8.17
N TYR A 239 15.27 -12.12 6.99
CA TYR A 239 15.74 -12.83 5.80
C TYR A 239 17.19 -12.52 5.48
N VAL A 240 17.57 -11.23 5.41
CA VAL A 240 18.95 -10.83 5.07
C VAL A 240 19.94 -11.31 6.12
N ARG A 241 19.63 -11.12 7.41
CA ARG A 241 20.47 -11.59 8.52
C ARG A 241 20.63 -13.10 8.51
N LYS A 242 19.54 -13.84 8.26
CA LYS A 242 19.56 -15.31 8.19
C LYS A 242 20.44 -15.81 7.04
N GLN A 243 20.28 -15.27 5.83
CA GLN A 243 21.13 -15.65 4.70
C GLN A 243 22.61 -15.36 4.99
N THR A 244 22.89 -14.21 5.59
CA THR A 244 24.25 -13.80 5.96
C THR A 244 24.87 -14.74 7.01
N ALA A 245 24.11 -15.11 8.04
CA ALA A 245 24.54 -16.10 9.03
C ALA A 245 24.80 -17.49 8.42
N GLU A 246 24.11 -17.82 7.32
CA GLU A 246 24.34 -19.03 6.52
C GLU A 246 25.49 -18.87 5.50
N GLY A 247 26.23 -17.76 5.52
CA GLY A 247 27.34 -17.48 4.60
C GLY A 247 26.92 -17.18 3.16
N LYS A 248 25.64 -16.82 2.95
CA LYS A 248 25.08 -16.54 1.63
C LYS A 248 25.01 -15.04 1.36
N VAL A 249 25.28 -14.69 0.12
CA VAL A 249 25.07 -13.34 -0.40
C VAL A 249 23.65 -13.23 -0.95
N ILE A 250 22.99 -12.10 -0.70
CA ILE A 250 21.65 -11.83 -1.23
C ILE A 250 21.70 -11.71 -2.75
N THR A 251 20.85 -12.48 -3.42
CA THR A 251 20.75 -12.48 -4.87
C THR A 251 19.30 -12.72 -5.29
N SER A 252 18.98 -12.41 -6.54
CA SER A 252 17.68 -12.64 -7.17
C SER A 252 17.89 -12.91 -8.65
N LYS A 253 16.86 -13.40 -9.33
CA LYS A 253 16.89 -13.66 -10.76
C LYS A 253 15.57 -13.28 -11.41
N LEU A 254 15.64 -12.94 -12.70
CA LEU A 254 14.48 -12.91 -13.57
C LEU A 254 14.27 -14.32 -14.12
N ASP A 255 13.12 -14.89 -13.85
CA ASP A 255 12.76 -16.24 -14.29
C ASP A 255 11.45 -16.30 -15.09
N GLY A 256 10.96 -15.14 -15.53
CA GLY A 256 9.81 -15.02 -16.41
C GLY A 256 8.51 -15.28 -15.66
N ARG A 257 8.40 -14.75 -14.44
CA ARG A 257 7.18 -14.83 -13.62
C ARG A 257 6.04 -14.06 -14.24
N ILE A 258 6.33 -12.97 -14.95
CA ILE A 258 5.35 -12.26 -15.75
C ILE A 258 5.97 -11.98 -17.12
N THR A 259 5.33 -12.48 -18.18
CA THR A 259 5.83 -12.31 -19.55
C THR A 259 4.78 -11.68 -20.44
N ILE A 260 5.19 -10.70 -21.26
CA ILE A 260 4.35 -10.10 -22.30
C ILE A 260 4.41 -11.00 -23.54
N LYS A 261 3.24 -11.37 -24.08
CA LYS A 261 3.08 -12.15 -25.30
C LYS A 261 2.60 -11.30 -26.47
#